data_AF-A0A7X1WZH5-F1
#
_entry.id   AF-A0A7X1WZH5-F1
#
_cell.length_a   1.000
_cell.length_b   1.000
_cell.length_c   1.000
_cell.angle_alpha   90.00
_cell.angle_beta   90.00
_cell.angle_gamma   90.00
#
_symmetry.space_group_name_H-M   'P 1'
#
loop_
_entity.id
_entity.type
_entity.pdbx_description
1 polymer ?
#
loop_
_entity_poly.entity_id
_entity_poly.type
_entity_poly.pdbx_seq_one_letter_code
_entity_poly.pdbx_strand_id
1 'polypeptide(L)'
;MNLMGAPRALVQRVHAGAGGVFGVLLFVILLTGAWSMAHEDLRAWFRGPTALVHGPALPFAQWLEIAREHGLALGELRVRLPDSSHSVVELCASPKDCAVALDPANGRELASGSAADILFNLHKSLFIGFPGRILISLLGVVLLLMIWAGSALHSGRLQDLKRLRRGRGARVFAHDLHSLIGRWCGPWLLLFGITGALSGLGALGTLGLA
;
A
#
# COMPACT_ATOMS: atom_id res chain seq x y z
N MET A 1 -37.22 -30.40 -8.22
CA MET A 1 -35.79 -30.01 -8.32
C MET A 1 -35.73 -28.48 -8.29
N ASN A 2 -35.28 -27.89 -7.19
CA ASN A 2 -35.34 -26.42 -6.98
C ASN A 2 -34.24 -25.69 -7.77
N LEU A 3 -34.61 -25.12 -8.91
CA LEU A 3 -33.75 -24.29 -9.79
C LEU A 3 -33.23 -23.01 -9.09
N MET A 4 -33.82 -22.61 -7.96
CA MET A 4 -33.43 -21.39 -7.21
C MET A 4 -32.11 -21.53 -6.42
N GLY A 5 -31.57 -22.74 -6.23
CA GLY A 5 -30.34 -22.98 -5.44
C GLY A 5 -29.03 -23.06 -6.25
N ALA A 6 -29.13 -23.40 -7.53
CA ALA A 6 -27.97 -23.58 -8.43
C ALA A 6 -27.08 -22.34 -8.57
N PRO A 7 -27.61 -21.10 -8.79
CA PRO A 7 -26.76 -19.93 -8.96
C PRO A 7 -26.02 -19.55 -7.68
N ARG A 8 -26.66 -19.68 -6.51
CA ARG A 8 -26.03 -19.37 -5.22
C ARG A 8 -24.90 -20.34 -4.88
N ALA A 9 -25.10 -21.63 -5.16
CA ALA A 9 -24.07 -22.66 -4.95
C ALA A 9 -22.87 -22.48 -5.89
N LEU A 10 -23.08 -21.99 -7.12
CA LEU A 10 -22.01 -21.65 -8.04
C LEU A 10 -21.22 -20.44 -7.54
N VAL A 11 -21.88 -19.34 -7.18
CA VAL A 11 -21.22 -18.13 -6.64
C VAL A 11 -20.40 -18.47 -5.40
N GLN A 12 -20.92 -19.32 -4.51
CA GLN A 12 -20.18 -19.78 -3.34
C GLN A 12 -18.92 -20.58 -3.71
N ARG A 13 -19.00 -21.50 -4.68
CA ARG A 13 -17.83 -22.27 -5.13
C ARG A 13 -16.78 -21.37 -5.78
N VAL A 14 -17.20 -20.44 -6.63
CA VAL A 14 -16.30 -19.48 -7.28
C VAL A 14 -15.65 -18.56 -6.24
N HIS A 15 -16.42 -18.03 -5.29
CA HIS A 15 -15.89 -17.19 -4.23
C HIS A 15 -14.89 -17.94 -3.34
N ALA A 16 -15.21 -19.16 -2.92
CA ALA A 16 -14.31 -19.97 -2.12
C ALA A 16 -13.05 -20.37 -2.90
N GLY A 17 -13.19 -20.75 -4.18
CA GLY A 17 -12.07 -21.11 -5.04
C GLY A 17 -11.13 -19.93 -5.32
N ALA A 18 -11.69 -18.80 -5.74
CA ALA A 18 -10.91 -17.58 -5.97
C ALA A 18 -10.26 -17.07 -4.68
N GLY A 19 -10.96 -17.12 -3.54
CA GLY A 19 -10.39 -16.82 -2.23
C GLY A 19 -9.24 -17.76 -1.85
N GLY A 20 -9.32 -19.04 -2.19
CA GLY A 20 -8.24 -20.00 -1.97
C GLY A 20 -7.01 -19.75 -2.84
N VAL A 21 -7.22 -19.38 -4.11
CA VAL A 21 -6.13 -19.12 -5.06
C VAL A 21 -5.45 -17.77 -4.80
N PHE A 22 -6.23 -16.70 -4.64
CA PHE A 22 -5.71 -15.33 -4.59
C PHE A 22 -5.64 -14.75 -3.18
N GLY A 23 -6.26 -15.38 -2.18
CA GLY A 23 -6.45 -14.79 -0.86
C GLY A 23 -5.16 -14.40 -0.14
N VAL A 24 -4.13 -15.25 -0.20
CA VAL A 24 -2.82 -14.95 0.42
C VAL A 24 -2.17 -13.74 -0.25
N LEU A 25 -2.17 -13.69 -1.59
CA LEU A 25 -1.58 -12.60 -2.34
C LEU A 25 -2.33 -11.28 -2.12
N LEU A 26 -3.67 -11.33 -2.17
CA LEU A 26 -4.52 -10.18 -1.86
C LEU A 26 -4.31 -9.70 -0.43
N PHE A 27 -4.19 -10.61 0.54
CA PHE A 27 -3.92 -10.26 1.93
C PHE A 27 -2.58 -9.53 2.06
N VAL A 28 -1.50 -10.06 1.49
CA VAL A 28 -0.18 -9.42 1.54
C VAL A 28 -0.23 -8.04 0.90
N ILE A 29 -0.78 -7.90 -0.31
CA ILE A 29 -0.84 -6.62 -1.03
C ILE A 29 -1.68 -5.60 -0.26
N LEU A 30 -2.85 -5.99 0.27
CA LEU A 30 -3.69 -5.09 1.06
C LEU A 30 -3.02 -4.69 2.37
N LEU A 31 -2.36 -5.63 3.06
CA LEU A 31 -1.65 -5.36 4.30
C LEU A 31 -0.48 -4.40 4.06
N THR A 32 0.35 -4.66 3.05
CA THR A 32 1.46 -3.76 2.70
C THR A 32 0.95 -2.42 2.19
N GLY A 33 -0.19 -2.38 1.51
CA GLY A 33 -0.85 -1.15 1.07
C GLY A 33 -1.34 -0.29 2.23
N ALA A 34 -1.93 -0.91 3.26
CA ALA A 34 -2.35 -0.21 4.46
C ALA A 34 -1.16 0.47 5.17
N TRP A 35 -0.03 -0.23 5.30
CA TRP A 35 1.20 0.35 5.84
C TRP A 35 1.82 1.41 4.93
N SER A 36 1.69 1.25 3.60
CA SER A 36 2.20 2.20 2.62
C SER A 36 1.49 3.56 2.66
N MET A 37 0.32 3.67 3.29
CA MET A 37 -0.32 4.98 3.54
C MET A 37 0.51 5.87 4.46
N ALA A 38 1.30 5.27 5.35
CA ALA A 38 2.22 5.96 6.27
C ALA A 38 3.67 5.92 5.74
N HIS A 39 3.87 5.84 4.43
CA HIS A 39 5.19 5.61 3.84
C HIS A 39 6.25 6.65 4.28
N GLU A 40 5.91 7.94 4.25
CA GLU A 40 6.82 9.00 4.65
C GLU A 40 7.09 9.00 6.17
N ASP A 41 6.07 8.74 6.98
CA ASP A 41 6.21 8.62 8.43
C ASP A 41 7.08 7.42 8.81
N LEU A 42 6.94 6.29 8.09
CA LEU A 42 7.78 5.11 8.29
C LEU A 42 9.23 5.41 7.88
N ARG A 43 9.46 6.12 6.78
CA ARG A 43 10.81 6.56 6.39
C ARG A 43 11.45 7.42 7.48
N ALA A 44 10.71 8.37 8.04
CA ALA A 44 11.16 9.18 9.17
C ALA A 44 11.44 8.34 10.41
N TRP A 45 10.56 7.40 10.74
CA TRP A 45 10.74 6.48 11.87
C TRP A 45 12.00 5.61 11.74
N PHE A 46 12.30 5.09 10.54
CA PHE A 46 13.52 4.31 10.27
C PHE A 46 14.80 5.17 10.26
N ARG A 47 14.71 6.46 9.89
CA ARG A 47 15.83 7.41 9.95
C ARG A 47 16.25 7.75 11.39
N GLY A 48 15.31 7.67 12.33
CA GLY A 48 15.54 7.85 13.77
C GLY A 48 14.97 9.15 14.34
N PRO A 49 15.20 9.44 15.64
CA PRO A 49 14.50 10.51 16.36
C PRO A 49 14.70 11.92 15.80
N THR A 50 15.87 12.21 15.24
CA THR A 50 16.17 13.51 14.61
C THR A 50 15.33 13.76 13.36
N ALA A 51 14.90 12.71 12.67
CA ALA A 51 13.99 12.80 11.51
C ALA A 51 12.51 12.97 11.89
N LEU A 52 12.20 13.02 13.20
CA LEU A 52 10.84 13.24 13.71
C LEU A 52 10.64 14.65 14.30
N VAL A 53 11.70 15.45 14.38
CA VAL A 53 11.70 16.76 15.03
C VAL A 53 12.13 17.84 14.05
N HIS A 54 11.36 18.92 13.97
CA HIS A 54 11.74 20.11 13.22
C HIS A 54 12.82 20.90 13.97
N GLY A 55 13.90 21.24 13.26
CA GLY A 55 15.01 22.02 13.77
C GLY A 55 15.39 23.17 12.85
N PRO A 56 16.20 24.13 13.33
CA PRO A 56 16.74 25.18 12.49
C PRO A 56 17.61 24.56 11.39
N ALA A 57 17.42 24.98 10.15
CA ALA A 57 18.19 24.49 9.01
C ALA A 57 19.48 25.31 8.82
N LEU A 58 20.55 24.64 8.40
CA LEU A 58 21.79 25.28 7.97
C LEU A 58 21.53 26.26 6.80
N PRO A 59 22.33 27.34 6.66
CA PRO A 59 22.26 28.26 5.54
C PRO A 59 22.40 27.55 4.20
N PHE A 60 21.67 28.00 3.17
CA PHE A 60 21.64 27.35 1.86
C PHE A 60 23.04 27.08 1.25
N ALA A 61 23.98 28.00 1.45
CA ALA A 61 25.35 27.88 0.95
C ALA A 61 26.07 26.62 1.45
N GLN A 62 25.81 26.17 2.69
CA GLN A 62 26.45 25.00 3.27
C GLN A 62 25.96 23.70 2.62
N TRP A 63 24.71 23.65 2.15
CA TRP A 63 24.19 22.47 1.43
C TRP A 63 24.90 22.24 0.09
N LEU A 64 25.39 23.30 -0.56
CA LEU A 64 26.18 23.18 -1.79
C LEU A 64 27.56 22.57 -1.53
N GLU A 65 28.16 22.87 -0.37
CA GLU A 65 29.43 22.29 0.06
C GLU A 65 29.25 20.80 0.41
N ILE A 66 28.24 20.49 1.23
CA ILE A 66 27.91 19.10 1.61
C ILE A 66 27.60 18.25 0.37
N ALA A 67 26.87 18.81 -0.61
CA ALA A 67 26.57 18.10 -1.85
C ALA A 67 27.83 17.79 -2.68
N ARG A 68 28.82 18.70 -2.70
CA ARG A 68 30.12 18.43 -3.36
C ARG A 68 30.90 17.33 -2.66
N GLU A 69 30.90 17.31 -1.33
CA GLU A 69 31.54 16.25 -0.54
C GLU A 69 30.93 14.87 -0.84
N HIS A 70 29.62 14.81 -1.10
CA HIS A 70 28.91 13.60 -1.51
C HIS A 70 29.05 13.29 -3.01
N GLY A 71 29.88 14.03 -3.76
CA GLY A 71 30.14 13.78 -5.18
C GLY A 71 28.97 14.11 -6.11
N LEU A 72 27.99 14.90 -5.67
CA LEU A 72 26.83 15.26 -6.49
C LEU A 72 27.17 16.41 -7.44
N ALA A 73 26.83 16.23 -8.73
CA ALA A 73 27.00 17.26 -9.74
C ALA A 73 25.99 18.41 -9.51
N LEU A 74 26.48 19.62 -9.25
CA LEU A 74 25.65 20.79 -8.95
C LEU A 74 24.68 21.18 -10.08
N GLY A 75 24.94 20.76 -11.32
CA GLY A 75 24.10 21.09 -12.48
C GLY A 75 22.69 20.46 -12.44
N GLU A 76 22.54 19.31 -11.76
CA GLU A 76 21.25 18.62 -11.61
C GLU A 76 20.83 18.44 -10.15
N LEU A 77 21.65 18.95 -9.21
CA LEU A 77 21.39 18.86 -7.79
C LEU A 77 20.08 19.54 -7.43
N ARG A 78 19.19 18.78 -6.80
CA ARG A 78 18.00 19.32 -6.13
C ARG A 78 18.15 19.12 -4.64
N VAL A 79 17.95 20.20 -3.89
CA VAL A 79 17.91 20.18 -2.43
C VAL A 79 16.45 20.29 -2.01
N ARG A 80 15.94 19.27 -1.32
CA ARG A 80 14.62 19.31 -0.72
C ARG A 80 14.76 19.80 0.71
N LEU A 81 14.23 20.99 0.97
CA LEU A 81 14.26 21.61 2.28
C LEU A 81 13.16 21.04 3.18
N PRO A 82 13.31 21.13 4.52
CA PRO A 82 12.29 20.73 5.45
C PRO A 82 11.01 21.55 5.24
N ASP A 83 9.87 20.88 5.36
CA ASP A 83 8.54 21.48 5.29
C ASP A 83 7.68 21.01 6.48
N SER A 84 6.37 21.31 6.45
CA SER A 84 5.47 20.90 7.54
C SER A 84 5.32 19.37 7.69
N SER A 85 5.65 18.60 6.66
CA SER A 85 5.56 17.13 6.61
C SER A 85 6.91 16.41 6.69
N HIS A 86 8.00 17.08 6.35
CA HIS A 86 9.34 16.52 6.30
C HIS A 86 10.30 17.36 7.14
N SER A 87 10.91 16.76 8.17
CA SER A 87 11.89 17.46 9.00
C SER A 87 13.35 17.23 8.59
N VAL A 88 13.60 16.63 7.43
CA VAL A 88 14.94 16.28 6.93
C VAL A 88 15.26 17.03 5.65
N VAL A 89 16.54 17.24 5.38
CA VAL A 89 17.02 17.76 4.10
C VAL A 89 17.41 16.59 3.21
N GLU A 90 16.90 16.53 1.98
CA GLU A 90 17.29 15.49 1.02
C GLU A 90 18.11 16.10 -0.11
N LEU A 91 19.26 15.50 -0.41
CA LEU A 91 20.04 15.79 -1.60
C LEU A 91 19.70 14.79 -2.69
N CYS A 92 19.27 15.31 -3.84
CA CYS A 92 18.82 14.50 -4.95
C CYS A 92 19.71 14.72 -6.17
N ALA A 93 20.27 13.63 -6.70
CA ALA A 93 21.02 13.61 -7.95
C ALA A 93 20.10 13.76 -9.17
N SER A 94 18.83 13.36 -9.03
CA SER A 94 17.82 13.38 -10.09
C SER A 94 16.42 13.56 -9.48
N PRO A 95 15.39 13.99 -10.25
CA PRO A 95 14.01 14.11 -9.76
C PRO A 95 13.44 12.85 -9.09
N LYS A 96 13.99 11.68 -9.38
CA LYS A 96 13.53 10.40 -8.81
C LYS A 96 14.53 9.76 -7.86
N ASP A 97 15.70 10.36 -7.69
CA ASP A 97 16.82 9.77 -6.95
C ASP A 97 17.31 10.75 -5.87
N CYS A 98 16.71 10.61 -4.68
CA CYS A 98 17.10 11.31 -3.46
C CYS A 98 17.77 10.31 -2.54
N ALA A 99 19.08 10.13 -2.75
CA ALA A 99 19.83 9.07 -2.09
C ALA A 99 20.23 9.42 -0.64
N VAL A 100 20.41 10.71 -0.34
CA VAL A 100 21.02 11.16 0.93
C VAL A 100 20.05 12.03 1.71
N ALA A 101 19.67 11.57 2.90
CA ALA A 101 18.89 12.33 3.88
C ALA A 101 19.82 12.84 4.98
N LEU A 102 19.74 14.13 5.26
CA LEU A 102 20.63 14.86 6.15
C LEU A 102 19.83 15.54 7.26
N ASP A 103 20.44 15.62 8.44
CA ASP A 103 19.95 16.40 9.57
C ASP A 103 20.04 17.90 9.24
N PRO A 104 18.93 18.66 9.28
CA PRO A 104 18.93 20.08 8.93
C PRO A 104 19.85 20.93 9.81
N ALA A 105 20.11 20.54 11.06
CA ALA A 105 20.82 21.37 12.02
C ALA A 105 22.34 21.27 11.93
N ASN A 106 22.86 20.14 11.43
CA ASN A 106 24.30 19.86 11.42
C ASN A 106 24.81 19.23 10.12
N GLY A 107 23.93 18.94 9.15
CA GLY A 107 24.30 18.38 7.85
C GLY A 107 24.79 16.94 7.90
N ARG A 108 24.60 16.21 9.01
CA ARG A 108 25.03 14.81 9.13
C ARG A 108 24.04 13.88 8.43
N GLU A 109 24.57 12.84 7.81
CA GLU A 109 23.76 11.78 7.22
C GLU A 109 22.95 11.02 8.27
N LEU A 110 21.68 10.82 7.95
CA LEU A 110 20.73 10.06 8.76
C LEU A 110 20.68 8.60 8.30
N ALA A 111 20.20 7.71 9.16
CA ALA A 111 20.01 6.31 8.79
C ALA A 111 19.05 6.18 7.59
N SER A 112 19.20 5.12 6.80
CA SER A 112 18.38 4.94 5.60
C SER A 112 16.89 4.70 5.94
N GLY A 113 15.98 5.41 5.28
CA GLY A 113 14.53 5.14 5.34
C GLY A 113 14.06 3.97 4.46
N SER A 114 14.97 3.28 3.76
CA SER A 114 14.68 2.34 2.67
C SER A 114 13.87 1.10 3.08
N ALA A 115 13.82 0.75 4.36
CA ALA A 115 12.97 -0.33 4.85
C ALA A 115 11.48 -0.07 4.56
N ALA A 116 11.04 1.20 4.60
CA ALA A 116 9.67 1.57 4.22
C ALA A 116 9.41 1.35 2.71
N ASP A 117 10.45 1.42 1.88
CA ASP A 117 10.35 1.24 0.43
C ASP A 117 10.06 -0.21 0.06
N ILE A 118 10.41 -1.17 0.92
CA ILE A 118 10.10 -2.59 0.71
C ILE A 118 8.58 -2.78 0.67
N LEU A 119 7.86 -2.26 1.66
CA LEU A 119 6.40 -2.36 1.74
C LEU A 119 5.74 -1.65 0.56
N PHE A 120 6.22 -0.44 0.24
CA PHE A 120 5.70 0.37 -0.85
C PHE A 120 5.91 -0.29 -2.21
N ASN A 121 7.11 -0.76 -2.52
CA ASN A 121 7.43 -1.37 -3.80
C ASN A 121 6.76 -2.74 -3.97
N LEU A 122 6.61 -3.50 -2.88
CA LEU A 122 5.83 -4.73 -2.87
C LEU A 122 4.36 -4.45 -3.23
N HIS A 123 3.72 -3.49 -2.54
CA HIS A 123 2.33 -3.12 -2.79
C HIS A 123 2.11 -2.52 -4.19
N LYS A 124 3.03 -1.67 -4.66
CA LYS A 124 2.86 -0.88 -5.90
C LYS A 124 3.23 -1.65 -7.16
N SER A 125 4.21 -2.55 -7.09
CA SER A 125 4.82 -3.14 -8.28
C SER A 125 5.34 -4.57 -8.09
N LEU A 126 5.21 -5.19 -6.91
CA LEU A 126 5.82 -6.48 -6.60
C LEU A 126 7.33 -6.54 -6.95
N PHE A 127 8.03 -5.42 -6.85
CA PHE A 127 9.44 -5.24 -7.24
C PHE A 127 9.78 -5.49 -8.73
N ILE A 128 8.78 -5.68 -9.60
CA ILE A 128 8.99 -5.93 -11.03
C ILE A 128 8.55 -4.75 -11.91
N GLY A 129 8.38 -3.57 -11.33
CA GLY A 129 8.08 -2.34 -12.05
C GLY A 129 6.71 -2.34 -12.73
N PHE A 130 6.67 -1.99 -14.02
CA PHE A 130 5.41 -1.82 -14.75
C PHE A 130 4.57 -3.10 -14.86
N PRO A 131 5.11 -4.28 -15.26
CA PRO A 131 4.36 -5.53 -15.27
C PRO A 131 3.67 -5.86 -13.95
N GLY A 132 4.34 -5.62 -12.81
CA GLY A 132 3.76 -5.91 -11.50
C GLY A 132 2.64 -4.94 -11.13
N ARG A 133 2.74 -3.68 -11.54
CA ARG A 133 1.64 -2.72 -11.40
C ARG A 133 0.39 -3.20 -12.14
N ILE A 134 0.54 -3.79 -13.32
CA ILE A 134 -0.59 -4.38 -14.07
C ILE A 134 -1.19 -5.56 -13.32
N LEU A 135 -0.34 -6.48 -12.83
CA LEU A 135 -0.79 -7.63 -12.06
C LEU A 135 -1.57 -7.21 -10.80
N ILE A 136 -1.06 -6.24 -10.04
CA ILE A 136 -1.75 -5.68 -8.87
C ILE A 136 -3.10 -5.08 -9.25
N SER A 137 -3.20 -4.40 -10.40
CA SER A 137 -4.48 -3.88 -10.88
C SER A 137 -5.48 -4.96 -11.25
N LEU A 138 -5.05 -6.05 -11.90
CA LEU A 138 -5.90 -7.21 -12.15
C LEU A 138 -6.37 -7.85 -10.83
N LEU A 139 -5.50 -7.91 -9.81
CA LEU A 139 -5.87 -8.36 -8.48
C LEU A 139 -6.88 -7.42 -7.80
N GLY A 140 -6.81 -6.11 -8.06
CA GLY A 140 -7.84 -5.14 -7.68
C GLY A 140 -9.21 -5.50 -8.28
N VAL A 141 -9.26 -5.87 -9.56
CA VAL A 141 -10.51 -6.35 -10.20
C VAL A 141 -11.00 -7.65 -9.56
N VAL A 142 -10.10 -8.62 -9.31
CA VAL A 142 -10.45 -9.87 -8.60
C VAL A 142 -11.04 -9.57 -7.22
N LEU A 143 -10.44 -8.63 -6.48
CA LEU A 143 -10.94 -8.20 -5.18
C LEU A 143 -12.36 -7.60 -5.28
N LEU A 144 -12.62 -6.73 -6.26
CA LEU A 144 -13.95 -6.15 -6.48
C LEU A 144 -15.00 -7.23 -6.77
N LEU A 145 -14.69 -8.18 -7.64
CA LEU A 145 -15.56 -9.32 -7.92
C LEU A 145 -15.80 -10.18 -6.68
N MET A 146 -14.77 -10.36 -5.84
CA MET A 146 -14.87 -11.07 -4.57
C MET A 146 -15.74 -10.38 -3.54
N ILE A 147 -15.64 -9.05 -3.41
CA ILE A 147 -16.50 -8.25 -2.53
C ILE A 147 -17.95 -8.36 -3.00
N TRP A 148 -18.19 -8.24 -4.30
CA TRP A 148 -19.54 -8.33 -4.88
C TRP A 148 -20.16 -9.71 -4.65
N ALA A 149 -19.42 -10.78 -4.97
CA ALA A 149 -19.84 -12.16 -4.72
C ALA A 149 -20.08 -12.43 -3.22
N GLY A 150 -19.17 -12.00 -2.35
CA GLY A 150 -19.30 -12.16 -0.90
C GLY A 150 -20.50 -11.43 -0.32
N SER A 151 -20.77 -10.21 -0.80
CA SER A 151 -21.91 -9.38 -0.40
C SER A 151 -23.24 -10.01 -0.83
N ALA A 152 -23.33 -10.49 -2.08
CA ALA A 152 -24.51 -11.17 -2.60
C ALA A 152 -24.83 -12.46 -1.81
N LEU A 153 -23.82 -13.18 -1.32
CA LEU A 153 -24.00 -14.36 -0.48
C LEU A 153 -24.52 -14.02 0.93
N HIS A 154 -24.22 -12.83 1.47
CA HIS A 154 -24.47 -12.48 2.88
C HIS A 154 -25.50 -11.35 3.11
N SER A 155 -26.15 -10.86 2.05
CA SER A 155 -27.06 -9.69 2.07
C SER A 155 -28.23 -9.75 3.08
N GLY A 156 -28.60 -10.93 3.59
CA GLY A 156 -29.71 -11.11 4.53
C GLY A 156 -29.34 -11.46 5.98
N ARG A 157 -28.05 -11.51 6.36
CA ARG A 157 -27.60 -12.05 7.67
C ARG A 157 -26.96 -11.03 8.60
N LEU A 158 -27.55 -9.84 8.71
CA LEU A 158 -27.07 -8.80 9.63
C LEU A 158 -27.11 -9.24 11.10
N GLN A 159 -28.05 -10.10 11.47
CA GLN A 159 -28.20 -10.60 12.85
C GLN A 159 -27.04 -11.52 13.28
N ASP A 160 -26.32 -12.13 12.32
CA ASP A 160 -25.17 -13.00 12.60
C ASP A 160 -23.90 -12.21 12.95
N LEU A 161 -23.88 -10.88 12.80
CA LEU A 161 -22.73 -10.03 13.17
C LEU A 161 -22.36 -10.14 14.67
N LYS A 162 -23.31 -10.56 15.52
CA LYS A 162 -23.15 -10.58 16.99
C LYS A 162 -22.70 -11.93 17.55
N ARG A 163 -22.57 -12.98 16.74
CA ARG A 163 -22.27 -14.34 17.25
C ARG A 163 -20.91 -14.83 16.79
N LEU A 164 -19.86 -14.40 17.48
CA LEU A 164 -18.53 -15.01 17.36
C LEU A 164 -18.55 -16.35 18.12
N ARG A 165 -18.71 -17.47 17.40
CA ARG A 165 -18.87 -18.79 18.04
C ARG A 165 -17.52 -19.38 18.43
N ARG A 166 -16.97 -18.91 19.55
CA ARG A 166 -15.65 -19.32 20.09
C ARG A 166 -15.56 -20.81 20.46
N GLY A 167 -16.67 -21.47 20.79
CA GLY A 167 -16.71 -22.87 21.24
C GLY A 167 -16.95 -23.94 20.17
N ARG A 168 -16.98 -23.61 18.87
CA ARG A 168 -17.32 -24.56 17.78
C ARG A 168 -16.14 -24.95 16.88
N GLY A 169 -14.91 -24.76 17.38
CA GLY A 169 -13.67 -25.09 16.67
C GLY A 169 -13.13 -23.96 15.79
N ALA A 170 -11.83 -24.02 15.49
CA ALA A 170 -11.08 -22.95 14.81
C ALA A 170 -11.63 -22.61 13.41
N ARG A 171 -12.11 -23.61 12.66
CA ARG A 171 -12.65 -23.41 11.31
C ARG A 171 -13.92 -22.56 11.32
N VAL A 172 -14.85 -22.84 12.24
CA VAL A 172 -16.10 -22.07 12.36
C VAL A 172 -15.79 -20.66 12.84
N PHE A 173 -14.87 -20.53 13.78
CA PHE A 173 -14.42 -19.22 14.27
C PHE A 173 -13.78 -18.36 13.17
N ALA A 174 -12.88 -18.94 12.37
CA ALA A 174 -12.24 -18.23 11.25
C ALA A 174 -13.26 -17.82 10.17
N HIS A 175 -14.25 -18.66 9.90
CA HIS A 175 -15.35 -18.32 9.00
C HIS A 175 -16.19 -17.15 9.53
N ASP A 176 -16.60 -17.20 10.80
CA ASP A 176 -17.35 -16.12 11.46
C ASP A 176 -16.55 -14.80 11.44
N LEU A 177 -15.24 -14.87 11.70
CA LEU A 177 -14.33 -13.73 11.68
C LEU A 177 -14.17 -13.15 10.27
N HIS A 178 -13.98 -13.99 9.24
CA HIS A 178 -13.86 -13.55 7.86
C HIS A 178 -15.14 -12.84 7.40
N SER A 179 -16.31 -13.40 7.72
CA SER A 179 -17.61 -12.77 7.39
C SER A 179 -17.86 -11.48 8.17
N LEU A 180 -17.34 -11.35 9.40
CA LEU A 180 -17.43 -10.12 10.18
C LEU A 180 -16.50 -9.04 9.63
N ILE A 181 -15.20 -9.34 9.51
CA ILE A 181 -14.18 -8.42 8.99
C ILE A 181 -14.52 -8.01 7.55
N GLY A 182 -14.90 -8.95 6.68
CA GLY A 182 -15.23 -8.65 5.29
C GLY A 182 -16.41 -7.69 5.15
N ARG A 183 -17.42 -7.79 6.02
CA ARG A 183 -18.54 -6.84 6.06
C ARG A 183 -18.15 -5.49 6.65
N TRP A 184 -17.38 -5.49 7.74
CA TRP A 184 -16.94 -4.26 8.40
C TRP A 184 -15.97 -3.47 7.54
N CYS A 185 -14.95 -4.12 6.96
CA CYS A 185 -14.00 -3.50 6.04
C CYS A 185 -14.56 -3.29 4.62
N GLY A 186 -15.74 -3.82 4.29
CA GLY A 186 -16.27 -3.88 2.93
C GLY A 186 -16.23 -2.55 2.15
N PRO A 187 -16.75 -1.43 2.71
CA PRO A 187 -16.68 -0.13 2.06
C PRO A 187 -15.25 0.34 1.73
N TRP A 188 -14.29 0.12 2.64
CA TRP A 188 -12.89 0.48 2.45
C TRP A 188 -12.20 -0.43 1.42
N LEU A 189 -12.44 -1.74 1.50
CA LEU A 189 -11.92 -2.70 0.52
C LEU A 189 -12.48 -2.43 -0.89
N LEU A 190 -13.71 -1.94 -1.00
CA LEU A 190 -14.28 -1.52 -2.27
C LEU A 190 -13.51 -0.32 -2.84
N LEU A 191 -13.27 0.72 -2.02
CA LEU A 191 -12.48 1.87 -2.41
C LEU A 191 -11.05 1.46 -2.83
N PHE A 192 -10.38 0.64 -2.04
CA PHE A 192 -9.02 0.16 -2.32
C PHE A 192 -8.97 -0.72 -3.58
N GLY A 193 -9.99 -1.55 -3.81
CA GLY A 193 -10.12 -2.34 -5.02
C GLY A 193 -10.27 -1.46 -6.26
N ILE A 194 -11.07 -0.39 -6.18
CA ILE A 194 -11.24 0.57 -7.28
C ILE A 194 -9.93 1.30 -7.57
N THR A 195 -9.28 1.88 -6.56
CA THR A 195 -8.01 2.62 -6.75
C THR A 195 -6.90 1.70 -7.24
N GLY A 196 -6.80 0.48 -6.71
CA GLY A 196 -5.86 -0.55 -7.15
C GLY A 196 -6.09 -0.96 -8.61
N ALA A 197 -7.35 -1.22 -9.00
CA ALA A 197 -7.70 -1.57 -10.37
C ALA A 197 -7.34 -0.45 -11.35
N LEU A 198 -7.63 0.81 -11.01
CA LEU A 198 -7.34 1.95 -11.90
C LEU A 198 -5.85 2.26 -12.04
N SER A 199 -5.01 1.90 -11.06
CA SER A 199 -3.58 2.27 -11.05
C SER A 199 -2.81 1.85 -12.31
N GLY A 200 -2.83 0.57 -12.68
CA GLY A 200 -2.11 -0.02 -13.81
C GLY A 200 -2.97 -0.13 -15.07
N LEU A 201 -4.25 -0.50 -14.96
CA LEU A 201 -5.16 -0.57 -16.11
C LEU A 201 -5.42 0.82 -16.72
N GLY A 202 -5.52 1.86 -15.89
CA GLY A 202 -5.63 3.24 -16.36
C GLY A 202 -4.38 3.66 -17.15
N ALA A 203 -3.19 3.31 -16.67
CA ALA A 203 -1.93 3.60 -17.34
C ALA A 203 -1.79 2.85 -18.69
N LEU A 204 -2.26 1.60 -18.78
CA LEU A 204 -2.36 0.88 -20.05
C LEU A 204 -3.36 1.54 -21.01
N GLY A 205 -4.53 1.96 -20.50
CA GLY A 205 -5.53 2.65 -21.30
C GLY A 205 -5.00 3.93 -21.93
N THR A 206 -4.22 4.72 -21.20
CA THR A 206 -3.59 5.94 -21.73
C THR A 206 -2.50 5.65 -22.78
N LEU A 207 -1.75 4.54 -22.64
CA LEU A 207 -0.74 4.14 -23.63
C LEU A 207 -1.37 3.62 -24.93
N GLY A 208 -2.57 3.03 -24.86
CA GLY A 208 -3.30 2.59 -26.05
C GLY A 208 -4.05 3.70 -26.79
N LEU A 209 -4.14 4.89 -26.19
CA LEU A 209 -4.76 6.09 -26.78
C LEU A 209 -3.73 7.07 -27.38
N ALA A 210 -2.44 6.82 -27.17
CA ALA A 210 -1.32 7.59 -27.71
C ALA A 210 -0.75 6.90 -28.95
#